data_AF-A0A0E4CL21-F1
#
_entry.id   AF-A0A0E4CL21-F1
#
_cell.length_a   1.000
_cell.length_b   1.000
_cell.length_c   1.000
_cell.angle_alpha   90.00
_cell.angle_beta   90.00
_cell.angle_gamma   90.00
#
_symmetry.space_group_name_H-M   'P 1'
#
loop_
_entity.id
_entity.type
_entity.pdbx_description
1 polymer ?
#
loop_
_entity_poly.entity_id
_entity_poly.type
_entity_poly.pdbx_seq_one_letter_code
_entity_poly.pdbx_strand_id
1 'polypeptide(L)' 'MCQGHSRCLATYPELFDIDDEGTAFVVVNNIPPEWEDRVHNAIANCPERAIHVVKESP' A
#
# COMPACT_ATOMS: atom_id res chain seq x y z
N MET A 1 -3.41 -12.03 -0.35
CA MET A 1 -2.02 -12.07 0.20
C MET A 1 -1.09 -11.45 -0.83
N CYS A 2 0.01 -10.80 -0.43
CA CYS A 2 0.95 -10.25 -1.41
C CYS A 2 1.60 -11.37 -2.24
N GLN A 3 1.87 -11.11 -3.53
CA GLN A 3 2.49 -12.05 -4.47
C GLN A 3 3.58 -11.38 -5.32
N GLY A 4 4.18 -10.28 -4.85
CA GLY A 4 5.34 -9.66 -5.51
C GLY A 4 5.08 -8.89 -6.81
N HIS A 5 3.83 -8.52 -7.12
CA HIS A 5 3.49 -7.77 -8.35
C HIS A 5 4.09 -6.36 -8.44
N SER A 6 4.58 -5.80 -7.32
CA SER A 6 5.30 -4.52 -7.26
C SER A 6 4.56 -3.27 -7.77
N ARG A 7 3.25 -3.37 -8.10
CA ARG A 7 2.43 -2.24 -8.58
C ARG A 7 2.28 -1.12 -7.54
N CYS A 8 2.23 -1.49 -6.27
CA CYS A 8 2.17 -0.55 -5.14
C CYS A 8 3.43 0.32 -5.09
N LEU A 9 4.62 -0.28 -4.94
CA LEU A 9 5.90 0.44 -4.94
C LEU A 9 6.12 1.24 -6.23
N ALA A 10 5.82 0.66 -7.40
CA ALA A 10 6.06 1.32 -8.68
C ALA A 10 5.20 2.57 -8.89
N THR A 11 3.99 2.62 -8.32
CA THR A 11 3.06 3.75 -8.52
C THR A 11 3.07 4.73 -7.35
N TYR A 12 3.31 4.23 -6.13
CA TYR A 12 3.23 4.97 -4.87
C TYR A 12 4.46 4.68 -4.00
N PRO A 13 5.68 5.01 -4.45
CA PRO A 13 6.92 4.74 -3.71
C PRO A 13 7.02 5.48 -2.37
N GLU A 14 6.21 6.51 -2.18
CA GLU A 14 6.09 7.21 -0.91
C GLU A 14 5.28 6.43 0.14
N LEU A 15 4.46 5.45 -0.28
CA LEU A 15 3.59 4.67 0.61
C LEU A 15 4.15 3.27 0.93
N PHE A 16 4.93 2.69 0.03
CA PHE A 16 5.35 1.30 0.10
C PHE A 16 6.85 1.12 -0.16
N ASP A 17 7.39 0.06 0.42
CA ASP A 17 8.67 -0.53 0.05
C ASP A 17 8.51 -2.06 -0.05
N ILE A 18 9.53 -2.75 -0.55
CA ILE A 18 9.52 -4.19 -0.79
C ILE A 18 10.73 -4.82 -0.08
N ASP A 19 10.49 -5.90 0.66
CA ASP A 19 11.56 -6.65 1.32
C ASP A 19 12.31 -7.58 0.35
N ASP A 20 13.35 -8.26 0.85
CA ASP A 20 14.18 -9.17 0.06
C ASP A 20 13.40 -10.39 -0.49
N GLU A 21 12.23 -10.70 0.05
CA GLU A 21 11.35 -11.78 -0.41
C GLU A 21 10.33 -11.31 -1.45
N GLY A 22 10.34 -10.01 -1.81
CA GLY A 22 9.39 -9.43 -2.76
C GLY A 22 8.04 -9.07 -2.14
N THR A 23 7.92 -9.08 -0.82
CA THR A 23 6.70 -8.71 -0.11
C THR A 23 6.69 -7.21 0.18
N ALA A 24 5.65 -6.54 -0.31
CA ALA A 24 5.44 -5.12 -0.04
C ALA A 24 4.97 -4.85 1.40
N PHE A 25 5.48 -3.79 2.02
CA PHE A 25 5.04 -3.25 3.31
C PHE A 25 4.86 -1.73 3.26
N VAL A 26 4.09 -1.18 4.20
CA VAL A 26 3.79 0.26 4.28
C VAL A 26 4.93 0.98 5.02
N VAL A 27 5.42 2.10 4.48
CA VAL A 27 6.53 2.89 5.07
C VAL A 27 6.07 4.19 5.74
N VAL A 28 4.77 4.46 5.72
CA VAL A 28 4.18 5.68 6.28
C VAL A 28 3.33 5.35 7.49
N ASN A 29 3.58 6.04 8.61
CA ASN A 29 2.82 5.85 9.85
C ASN A 29 1.50 6.62 9.87
N ASN A 30 1.45 7.80 9.23
CA ASN A 30 0.25 8.62 9.19
C ASN A 30 0.03 9.14 7.77
N ILE A 31 -1.15 8.88 7.22
CA ILE A 31 -1.48 9.23 5.85
C ILE A 31 -2.06 10.64 5.84
N PRO A 32 -1.43 11.60 5.13
CA PRO A 32 -1.97 12.94 4.99
C PRO A 32 -3.35 12.91 4.30
N PRO A 33 -4.30 13.80 4.66
CA PRO A 33 -5.63 13.85 4.02
C PRO A 33 -5.55 13.99 2.49
N GLU A 34 -4.55 14.70 1.96
CA GLU A 34 -4.33 14.85 0.52
C GLU A 34 -3.93 13.54 -0.19
N TRP A 35 -3.61 12.48 0.54
CA TRP A 35 -3.19 11.18 -0.01
C TRP A 35 -4.29 10.12 0.08
N GLU A 36 -5.50 10.45 0.54
CA GLU A 36 -6.62 9.51 0.60
C GLU A 36 -6.85 8.82 -0.75
N ASP A 37 -6.89 9.58 -1.84
CA ASP A 37 -7.03 9.02 -3.20
C ASP A 37 -5.87 8.11 -3.58
N ARG A 38 -4.64 8.40 -3.15
CA ARG A 38 -3.47 7.56 -3.45
C ARG A 38 -3.61 6.19 -2.79
N VAL A 39 -4.05 6.18 -1.52
CA VAL A 39 -4.28 4.94 -0.77
C VAL A 39 -5.39 4.11 -1.41
N HIS A 40 -6.53 4.74 -1.73
CA HIS A 40 -7.65 4.05 -2.37
C HIS A 40 -7.24 3.47 -3.73
N ASN A 41 -6.48 4.22 -4.53
CA ASN A 41 -5.97 3.74 -5.81
C ASN A 41 -4.92 2.64 -5.65
N ALA A 42 -4.05 2.69 -4.63
CA ALA A 42 -3.10 1.61 -4.34
C ALA A 42 -3.82 0.30 -4.02
N ILE A 43 -4.88 0.36 -3.19
CA ILE A 43 -5.74 -0.79 -2.87
C ILE A 43 -6.38 -1.36 -4.14
N ALA A 44 -6.98 -0.51 -4.96
CA ALA A 44 -7.63 -0.93 -6.21
C ALA A 44 -6.64 -1.51 -7.24
N ASN A 45 -5.39 -1.04 -7.22
CA ASN A 45 -4.36 -1.48 -8.16
C ASN A 45 -3.72 -2.82 -7.79
N CYS A 46 -3.91 -3.33 -6.57
CA CYS A 46 -3.35 -4.62 -6.17
C CYS A 46 -4.17 -5.78 -6.78
N PRO A 47 -3.61 -6.63 -7.67
CA PRO A 47 -4.35 -7.74 -8.29
C PRO A 47 -4.86 -8.73 -7.24
N GLU A 48 -4.07 -8.91 -6.19
CA GLU A 48 -4.33 -9.86 -5.10
C GLU A 48 -5.18 -9.30 -3.97
N ARG A 49 -5.61 -8.03 -4.08
CA ARG A 49 -6.36 -7.31 -3.04
C ARG A 49 -5.71 -7.43 -1.65
N ALA A 50 -4.38 -7.36 -1.62
CA ALA A 50 -3.59 -7.60 -0.41
C ALA A 50 -3.40 -6.36 0.47
N ILE A 51 -3.83 -5.19 0.01
CA ILE A 51 -3.68 -3.91 0.70
C ILE A 51 -5.03 -3.54 1.33
N HIS A 52 -5.02 -3.16 2.61
CA HIS A 52 -6.22 -2.82 3.36
C HIS A 52 -6.00 -1.58 4.22
N VAL A 53 -7.04 -0.74 4.35
CA VAL A 53 -7.10 0.30 5.38
C VAL A 53 -7.86 -0.28 6.56
N VAL A 54 -7.22 -0.22 7.73
CA VAL A 54 -7.86 -0.51 9.02
C VAL A 54 -8.10 0.81 9.71
N LYS A 55 -9.36 1.08 10.07
CA LYS A 55 -9.69 2.18 10.98
C LYS A 55 -9.36 1.71 12.39
N GLU A 56 -8.40 2.35 13.05
CA GLU A 56 -8.29 2.21 14.51
C GLU A 56 -9.58 2.76 15.12
N SER A 57 -10.34 1.87 15.75
CA SER A 57 -11.47 2.27 16.59
C SER A 57 -10.91 2.76 17.93
N PRO A 58 -11.48 3.83 18.52
CA PRO A 58 -11.00 4.37 19.80
C PRO A 58 -11.09 3.36 20.95
#